data_AF-A0A523GVS8-F1
#
_entry.id   AF-A0A523GVS8-F1
#
_cell.length_a   1.000
_cell.length_b   1.000
_cell.length_c   1.000
_cell.angle_alpha   90.00
_cell.angle_beta   90.00
_cell.angle_gamma   90.00
#
_symmetry.space_group_name_H-M   'P 1'
#
loop_
_entity.id
_entity.type
_entity.pdbx_description
1 polymer ?
#
loop_
_entity_poly.entity_id
_entity_poly.type
_entity_poly.pdbx_seq_one_letter_code
_entity_poly.pdbx_strand_id
1 'polypeptide(L)'
;LLYDLFNTTDFYHCPVTNSDRSRMNVPFTLKNTALDGKFLKQAEDCGMFQLKGHRSVGGMRASIYNAMPIEGVATLVEFMKEFASIHA
;
A
#
# COMPACT_ATOMS: atom_id res chain seq x y z
N LEU A 1 8.37 6.74 -4.64
CA LEU A 1 8.47 5.72 -3.58
C LEU A 1 7.44 4.61 -3.75
N LEU A 2 6.15 4.81 -3.40
CA LEU A 2 5.13 3.77 -3.51
C LEU A 2 4.93 3.24 -4.94
N TYR A 3 4.74 4.14 -5.91
CA TYR A 3 4.58 3.73 -7.31
C TYR A 3 5.83 3.07 -7.88
N ASP A 4 7.01 3.45 -7.41
CA ASP A 4 8.27 2.80 -7.83
C ASP A 4 8.31 1.36 -7.31
N LEU A 5 7.90 1.14 -6.04
CA LEU A 5 7.77 -0.20 -5.48
C LEU A 5 6.85 -1.08 -6.33
N PHE A 6 5.68 -0.57 -6.75
CA PHE A 6 4.75 -1.33 -7.60
C PHE A 6 5.34 -1.75 -8.95
N ASN A 7 6.34 -1.03 -9.46
CA ASN A 7 7.02 -1.40 -10.70
C ASN A 7 8.13 -2.44 -10.49
N THR A 8 8.48 -2.77 -9.24
CA THR A 8 9.58 -3.70 -8.90
C THR A 8 9.10 -5.08 -8.46
N THR A 9 7.80 -5.26 -8.23
CA THR A 9 7.23 -6.52 -7.74
C THR A 9 5.82 -6.74 -8.25
N ASP A 10 5.47 -8.01 -8.52
CA ASP A 10 4.10 -8.42 -8.86
C ASP A 10 3.22 -8.65 -7.62
N PHE A 11 3.71 -8.38 -6.42
CA PHE A 11 2.95 -8.60 -5.19
C PHE A 11 1.87 -7.53 -4.96
N TYR A 12 2.10 -6.30 -5.45
CA TYR A 12 1.21 -5.16 -5.28
C TYR A 12 0.79 -4.61 -6.65
N HIS A 13 -0.49 -4.31 -6.81
CA HIS A 13 -1.04 -3.78 -8.05
C HIS A 13 -1.82 -2.50 -7.79
N CYS A 14 -1.55 -1.46 -8.58
CA CYS A 14 -2.38 -0.27 -8.62
C CYS A 14 -3.35 -0.38 -9.81
N PRO A 15 -4.67 -0.31 -9.61
CA PRO A 15 -5.65 -0.44 -10.70
C PRO A 15 -5.77 0.84 -11.56
N VAL A 16 -4.87 1.81 -11.39
CA VAL A 16 -4.91 3.12 -12.06
C VAL A 16 -3.80 3.20 -13.11
N THR A 17 -4.18 3.64 -14.31
CA THR A 17 -3.29 3.97 -15.43
C THR A 17 -2.23 5.00 -15.02
N ASN A 18 -1.01 4.87 -15.54
CA ASN A 18 0.13 5.69 -15.12
C ASN A 18 -0.12 7.20 -15.21
N SER A 19 -0.82 7.65 -16.26
CA SER A 19 -1.18 9.05 -16.50
C SER A 19 -2.13 9.65 -15.45
N ASP A 20 -2.94 8.80 -14.81
CA ASP A 20 -4.06 9.22 -13.95
C ASP A 20 -3.78 8.93 -12.46
N ARG A 21 -2.57 8.51 -12.14
CA ARG A 21 -2.13 8.18 -10.78
C ARG A 21 -2.16 9.42 -9.89
N SER A 22 -2.98 9.37 -8.84
CA SER A 22 -3.03 10.43 -7.84
C SER A 22 -1.76 10.43 -6.99
N ARG A 23 -1.23 11.62 -6.74
CA ARG A 23 -0.12 11.83 -5.79
C ARG A 23 -0.57 11.80 -4.33
N MET A 24 -1.88 11.83 -4.07
CA MET A 24 -2.44 11.99 -2.72
C MET A 24 -3.11 10.72 -2.23
N ASN A 25 -3.79 9.99 -3.12
CA ASN A 25 -4.52 8.77 -2.77
C ASN A 25 -4.05 7.65 -3.66
N VAL A 26 -3.27 6.74 -3.09
CA VAL A 26 -2.65 5.62 -3.81
C VAL A 26 -3.42 4.35 -3.47
N PRO A 27 -4.45 3.96 -4.27
CA PRO A 27 -5.10 2.67 -4.11
C PRO A 27 -4.19 1.55 -4.62
N PHE A 28 -4.20 0.43 -3.93
CA PHE A 28 -3.50 -0.78 -4.36
C PHE A 28 -4.18 -2.04 -3.83
N THR A 29 -3.95 -3.15 -4.51
CA THR A 29 -4.39 -4.49 -4.12
C THR A 29 -3.19 -5.41 -3.99
N LEU A 30 -3.27 -6.40 -3.12
CA LEU A 30 -2.29 -7.48 -3.07
C LEU A 30 -2.60 -8.49 -4.18
N LYS A 31 -1.58 -9.22 -4.63
CA LYS A 31 -1.73 -10.35 -5.55
C LYS A 31 -2.68 -11.42 -5.02
N ASN A 32 -2.64 -11.66 -3.70
CA ASN A 32 -3.52 -12.61 -3.02
C ASN A 32 -4.35 -11.89 -1.95
N THR A 33 -5.65 -11.75 -2.22
CA THR A 33 -6.60 -11.06 -1.32
C THR A 33 -6.83 -11.80 0.00
N ALA A 34 -6.49 -13.08 0.10
CA ALA A 34 -6.53 -13.81 1.37
C ALA A 34 -5.54 -13.22 2.41
N LEU A 35 -4.54 -12.46 1.97
CA LEU A 35 -3.56 -11.80 2.82
C LEU A 35 -4.00 -10.41 3.30
N ASP A 36 -5.11 -9.86 2.80
CA ASP A 36 -5.53 -8.48 3.11
C ASP A 36 -5.69 -8.23 4.61
N GLY A 37 -6.34 -9.16 5.31
CA GLY A 37 -6.53 -9.06 6.76
C GLY A 37 -5.21 -9.11 7.53
N LYS A 38 -4.27 -9.95 7.08
CA LYS A 38 -2.94 -10.08 7.70
C LYS A 38 -2.09 -8.82 7.45
N PHE A 39 -2.13 -8.29 6.24
CA PHE A 39 -1.44 -7.05 5.88
C PHE A 39 -1.91 -5.88 6.76
N LEU A 40 -3.22 -5.68 6.87
CA LEU A 40 -3.77 -4.60 7.69
C LEU A 40 -3.41 -4.77 9.16
N LYS A 41 -3.48 -6.01 9.68
CA LYS A 41 -3.15 -6.26 11.08
C LYS A 41 -1.67 -5.98 11.38
N GLN A 42 -0.75 -6.45 10.55
CA GLN A 42 0.68 -6.20 10.74
C GLN A 42 1.03 -4.72 10.54
N ALA A 43 0.38 -4.04 9.59
CA ALA A 43 0.59 -2.62 9.39
C ALA A 43 0.16 -1.81 10.64
N GLU A 44 -0.98 -2.14 11.24
CA GLU A 44 -1.44 -1.53 12.49
C GLU A 44 -0.46 -1.81 13.65
N ASP A 45 0.08 -3.02 13.75
CA ASP A 45 1.07 -3.39 14.77
C ASP A 45 2.39 -2.59 14.59
N CYS A 46 2.70 -2.16 13.37
CA CYS A 46 3.80 -1.25 13.02
C CYS A 46 3.41 0.25 13.10
N GLY A 47 2.24 0.60 13.62
CA GLY A 47 1.78 1.98 13.78
C GLY A 47 1.27 2.65 12.50
N MET A 48 1.01 1.87 11.43
CA MET A 48 0.44 2.35 10.17
C MET A 48 -1.07 2.09 10.14
N PHE A 49 -1.84 3.15 10.37
CA PHE A 49 -3.29 3.08 10.47
C PHE A 49 -3.99 3.52 9.17
N GLN A 50 -5.27 3.16 9.04
CA GLN A 50 -6.17 3.65 7.98
C GLN A 50 -5.75 3.27 6.55
N LEU A 51 -5.06 2.13 6.37
CA LEU A 51 -4.67 1.62 5.05
C LEU A 51 -5.78 0.82 4.35
N LYS A 52 -6.88 0.51 5.02
CA LYS A 52 -7.99 -0.25 4.42
C LYS A 52 -8.65 0.58 3.30
N GLY A 53 -8.79 -0.03 2.12
CA GLY A 53 -9.42 0.58 0.96
C GLY A 53 -10.90 0.89 1.19
N HIS A 54 -11.48 1.68 0.29
CA HIS A 54 -12.89 2.04 0.37
C HIS A 54 -13.79 0.80 0.22
N ARG A 55 -14.87 0.71 0.98
CA ARG A 55 -15.76 -0.48 1.03
C ARG A 55 -16.26 -0.96 -0.33
N SER A 56 -16.41 -0.05 -1.29
CA SER A 56 -16.94 -0.36 -2.63
C SER A 56 -15.91 -0.95 -3.58
N VAL A 57 -14.62 -0.78 -3.29
CA VAL A 57 -13.52 -1.21 -4.18
C VAL A 57 -12.67 -2.30 -3.53
N GLY A 58 -12.63 -2.36 -2.19
CA GLY A 58 -11.78 -3.30 -1.46
C GLY A 58 -10.30 -2.91 -1.50
N GLY A 59 -9.43 -3.87 -1.19
CA GLY A 59 -7.99 -3.68 -1.16
C GLY A 59 -7.53 -2.64 -0.13
N MET A 60 -6.49 -1.89 -0.51
CA MET A 60 -5.79 -0.94 0.35
C MET A 60 -5.74 0.44 -0.31
N ARG A 61 -5.53 1.46 0.52
CA ARG A 61 -5.30 2.82 0.07
C ARG A 61 -4.36 3.54 1.02
N ALA A 62 -3.25 4.04 0.49
CA ALA A 62 -2.39 4.97 1.21
C ALA A 62 -2.79 6.41 0.85
N SER A 63 -3.30 7.15 1.85
CA SER A 63 -3.65 8.56 1.71
C SER A 63 -2.54 9.44 2.28
N ILE A 64 -1.74 10.04 1.40
CA ILE A 64 -0.49 10.74 1.69
C ILE A 64 -0.65 12.25 1.47
N TYR A 65 -1.49 12.89 2.28
CA TYR A 65 -1.74 14.33 2.20
C TYR A 65 -0.53 15.16 2.66
N ASN A 66 -0.60 16.49 2.53
CA ASN A 66 0.50 17.40 2.84
C ASN A 66 1.10 17.23 4.27
N ALA A 67 0.28 16.79 5.23
CA ALA A 67 0.73 16.54 6.60
C ALA A 67 1.46 15.20 6.78
N MET A 68 1.45 14.32 5.79
CA MET A 68 2.15 13.04 5.84
C MET A 68 3.63 13.26 5.52
N PRO A 69 4.54 13.04 6.48
CA PRO A 69 5.97 13.20 6.24
C PRO A 69 6.50 12.14 5.28
N ILE A 70 7.59 12.45 4.58
CA ILE A 70 8.20 11.53 3.60
C ILE A 70 8.71 10.26 4.28
N GLU A 71 9.16 10.38 5.53
CA GLU A 71 9.61 9.29 6.39
C GLU A 71 8.48 8.29 6.61
N GLY A 72 7.24 8.75 6.80
CA GLY A 72 6.08 7.87 6.93
C GLY A 72 5.81 7.06 5.67
N VAL A 73 5.99 7.68 4.49
CA VAL A 73 5.89 6.98 3.19
C VAL A 73 7.03 5.97 3.03
N ALA A 74 8.24 6.31 3.48
CA ALA A 74 9.38 5.41 3.44
C ALA A 74 9.19 4.19 4.36
N THR A 75 8.72 4.39 5.60
CA THR A 75 8.36 3.31 6.53
C THR A 75 7.32 2.38 5.92
N LEU A 76 6.28 2.93 5.28
CA LEU A 76 5.29 2.12 4.59
C LEU A 76 5.91 1.28 3.47
N VAL A 77 6.80 1.87 2.66
CA VAL A 77 7.49 1.14 1.58
C VAL A 77 8.35 0.01 2.12
N GLU A 78 9.10 0.23 3.21
CA GLU A 78 9.94 -0.82 3.81
C GLU A 78 9.09 -1.96 4.39
N PHE A 79 8.02 -1.63 5.12
CA PHE A 79 7.04 -2.63 5.56
C PHE A 79 6.48 -3.44 4.39
N MET A 80 6.10 -2.77 3.29
CA MET A 80 5.55 -3.45 2.12
C MET A 80 6.57 -4.38 1.45
N LYS A 81 7.85 -4.00 1.40
CA LYS A 81 8.91 -4.88 0.89
C LYS A 81 9.10 -6.11 1.79
N GLU A 82 9.15 -5.91 3.11
CA GLU A 82 9.30 -7.00 4.08
C GLU A 82 8.11 -7.96 4.02
N PHE A 83 6.89 -7.42 4.02
CA PHE A 83 5.67 -8.22 3.90
C PHE A 83 5.66 -9.06 2.62
N ALA A 84 6.02 -8.47 1.49
CA ALA A 84 6.11 -9.20 0.22
C ALA A 84 7.21 -10.28 0.26
N SER A 85 8.38 -10.00 0.85
CA SER A 85 9.47 -10.97 0.99
C SER A 85 9.06 -12.22 1.79
N ILE A 86 8.25 -12.05 2.85
CA ILE A 86 7.79 -13.14 3.71
C ILE A 86 6.62 -13.93 3.09
N HIS A 87 5.83 -13.30 2.21
CA HIS A 87 4.56 -13.83 1.73
C HIS A 87 4.48 -14.07 0.21
N ALA A 88 5.56 -13.83 -0.54
CA ALA A 88 5.64 -14.05 -1.98
C ALA A 88 5.64 -15.53 -2.38
#